data_AF-A0A7W4H3B0-F1
#
_entry.id   AF-A0A7W4H3B0-F1
#
_cell.length_a   1.000
_cell.length_b   1.000
_cell.length_c   1.000
_cell.angle_alpha   90.00
_cell.angle_beta   90.00
_cell.angle_gamma   90.00
#
_symmetry.space_group_name_H-M   'P 1'
#
loop_
_entity.id
_entity.type
_entity.pdbx_description
1 polymer ?
#
loop_
_entity_poly.entity_id
_entity_poly.type
_entity_poly.pdbx_seq_one_letter_code
_entity_poly.pdbx_strand_id
1 'polypeptide(L)'
;MTAFAAVYALHLLAALIWVGGMFFAWMILRPAAVSVLEAPARLTLWAEVFRRFFQWVWLAVLVLPVSGVGMLHLRFAGFETAPRYVHIMIGLYIVMLALFLRIQFLQLPELRRAIAAQNWPAGGEALGRIRKLVGINLLIGMLLMAIAAARPLF
;
A
#
# COMPACT_ATOMS: atom_id res chain seq x y z
N MET A 1 -3.47 28.06 -8.68
CA MET A 1 -3.33 26.67 -9.16
C MET A 1 -4.67 26.22 -9.74
N THR A 2 -4.70 25.48 -10.85
CA THR A 2 -5.97 24.92 -11.35
C THR A 2 -6.50 23.83 -10.40
N ALA A 3 -7.81 23.62 -10.35
CA ALA A 3 -8.41 22.57 -9.53
C ALA A 3 -7.81 21.19 -9.84
N PHE A 4 -7.55 20.91 -11.12
CA PHE A 4 -6.86 19.69 -11.57
C PHE A 4 -5.48 19.52 -10.93
N ALA A 5 -4.65 20.57 -10.90
CA ALA A 5 -3.30 20.49 -10.35
C ALA A 5 -3.29 20.16 -8.84
N ALA A 6 -4.24 20.73 -8.09
CA ALA A 6 -4.39 20.44 -6.67
C ALA A 6 -4.82 18.98 -6.42
N VAL A 7 -5.82 18.49 -7.18
CA VAL A 7 -6.29 17.09 -7.07
C VAL A 7 -5.19 16.11 -7.50
N TYR A 8 -4.44 16.42 -8.55
CA TYR A 8 -3.31 15.59 -8.99
C TYR A 8 -2.21 15.52 -7.94
N ALA A 9 -1.84 16.66 -7.33
CA ALA A 9 -0.85 16.67 -6.25
C ALA A 9 -1.29 15.81 -5.06
N LEU A 10 -2.56 15.92 -4.64
CA LEU A 10 -3.12 15.08 -3.58
C LEU A 10 -3.09 13.59 -3.95
N HIS A 11 -3.47 13.24 -5.17
CA HIS A 11 -3.43 11.87 -5.68
C HIS A 11 -2.01 11.28 -5.63
N LEU A 12 -1.02 12.06 -6.11
CA LEU A 12 0.38 11.65 -6.07
C LEU A 12 0.91 11.48 -4.65
N LEU A 13 0.57 12.39 -3.73
CA LEU A 13 0.99 12.28 -2.34
C LEU A 13 0.39 11.04 -1.66
N ALA A 14 -0.88 10.71 -1.93
CA ALA A 14 -1.50 9.48 -1.44
C ALA A 14 -0.79 8.23 -1.96
N ALA A 15 -0.46 8.20 -3.26
CA ALA A 15 0.30 7.11 -3.87
C ALA A 15 1.71 7.00 -3.26
N LEU A 16 2.40 8.13 -3.09
CA LEU A 16 3.73 8.20 -2.50
C LEU A 16 3.74 7.67 -1.05
N ILE A 17 2.79 8.10 -0.22
CA ILE A 17 2.71 7.66 1.18
C ILE A 17 2.51 6.15 1.25
N TRP A 18 1.63 5.59 0.42
CA TRP A 18 1.37 4.16 0.45
C TRP A 18 2.53 3.35 -0.13
N VAL A 19 2.94 3.61 -1.38
CA VAL A 19 4.00 2.82 -2.04
C VAL A 19 5.36 3.09 -1.41
N GLY A 20 5.69 4.34 -1.13
CA GLY A 20 6.93 4.74 -0.44
C GLY A 20 7.01 4.19 0.98
N GLY A 21 5.90 4.17 1.72
CA GLY A 21 5.84 3.53 3.04
C GLY A 21 6.10 2.03 2.99
N MET A 22 5.53 1.33 1.99
CA MET A 22 5.83 -0.10 1.76
C MET A 22 7.30 -0.32 1.38
N PHE A 23 7.86 0.55 0.53
CA PHE A 23 9.27 0.49 0.15
C PHE A 23 10.17 0.64 1.38
N PHE A 24 9.94 1.69 2.19
CA PHE A 24 10.69 1.93 3.42
C PHE A 24 10.58 0.74 4.38
N ALA A 25 9.37 0.24 4.61
CA ALA A 25 9.14 -0.91 5.48
C ALA A 25 9.95 -2.14 5.02
N TRP A 26 9.96 -2.41 3.71
CA TRP A 26 10.59 -3.59 3.15
C TRP A 26 12.11 -3.51 3.07
N MET A 27 12.62 -2.41 2.51
CA MET A 27 14.01 -2.26 2.13
C MET A 27 14.88 -1.69 3.25
N ILE A 28 14.29 -0.93 4.18
CA ILE A 28 15.05 -0.19 5.19
C ILE A 28 14.72 -0.70 6.58
N LEU A 29 13.45 -0.62 6.99
CA LEU A 29 13.05 -0.94 8.36
C LEU A 29 13.26 -2.43 8.69
N ARG A 30 12.92 -3.33 7.76
CA ARG A 30 13.08 -4.77 7.96
C ARG A 30 14.53 -5.17 8.23
N PRO A 31 15.52 -4.89 7.36
CA PRO A 31 16.89 -5.30 7.62
C PRO A 31 17.43 -4.67 8.91
N ALA A 32 17.13 -3.40 9.17
CA ALA A 32 17.52 -2.73 10.42
C ALA A 32 16.93 -3.42 11.67
N ALA A 33 15.65 -3.80 11.63
CA ALA A 33 15.01 -4.50 12.74
C ALA A 33 15.57 -5.92 12.93
N VAL A 34 16.02 -6.58 11.87
CA VAL A 34 16.65 -7.91 11.97
C VAL A 34 18.07 -7.82 12.54
N SER A 35 18.81 -6.75 12.23
CA SER A 35 20.18 -6.58 12.69
C SER A 35 20.29 -6.09 14.14
N VAL A 36 19.29 -5.36 14.64
CA VAL A 36 19.35 -4.71 15.96
C VAL A 36 18.44 -5.37 17.00
N LEU A 37 17.35 -6.02 16.59
CA LEU A 37 16.32 -6.51 17.53
C LEU A 37 16.21 -8.03 17.55
N GLU A 38 16.05 -8.57 18.76
CA GLU A 38 15.65 -9.95 18.99
C GLU A 38 14.23 -10.24 18.46
N ALA A 39 13.91 -11.53 18.32
CA ALA A 39 12.66 -11.95 17.68
C ALA A 39 11.37 -11.38 18.35
N PRO A 40 11.21 -11.40 19.69
CA PRO A 40 10.01 -10.84 20.33
C PRO A 40 9.87 -9.34 20.13
N ALA A 41 10.94 -8.57 20.36
CA ALA A 41 10.95 -7.12 20.19
C ALA A 41 10.71 -6.71 18.73
N ARG A 42 11.20 -7.49 17.77
CA ARG A 42 10.92 -7.28 16.36
C ARG A 42 9.44 -7.48 16.01
N LEU A 43 8.79 -8.50 16.58
CA LEU A 43 7.36 -8.76 16.33
C LEU A 43 6.48 -7.65 16.90
N THR A 44 6.78 -7.17 18.11
CA THR A 44 6.03 -6.06 18.72
C THR A 44 6.23 -4.75 17.97
N LEU A 45 7.46 -4.46 17.51
CA LEU A 45 7.73 -3.32 16.63
C LEU A 45 6.88 -3.37 15.37
N TRP A 46 6.84 -4.51 14.68
CA TRP A 46 6.05 -4.66 13.45
C TRP A 46 4.55 -4.51 13.68
N ALA A 47 4.02 -5.05 14.78
CA ALA A 47 2.61 -4.87 15.13
C ALA A 47 2.26 -3.37 15.29
N GLU A 48 3.14 -2.59 15.91
CA GLU A 48 2.94 -1.16 16.12
C GLU A 48 3.12 -0.35 14.82
N VAL A 49 4.09 -0.71 13.98
CA VAL A 49 4.29 -0.13 12.65
C VAL A 49 3.06 -0.35 11.78
N PHE A 50 2.52 -1.58 11.72
CA PHE A 50 1.29 -1.85 10.98
C PHE A 50 0.11 -1.08 11.54
N ARG A 51 -0.03 -0.98 12.87
CA ARG A 51 -1.11 -0.22 13.51
C ARG A 51 -1.14 1.25 13.04
N ARG A 52 0.01 1.90 12.97
CA ARG A 52 0.12 3.32 12.55
C ARG A 52 0.06 3.47 11.02
N PHE A 53 0.84 2.68 10.30
CA PHE A 53 0.93 2.79 8.85
C PHE A 53 -0.39 2.47 8.16
N PHE A 54 -1.14 1.48 8.64
CA PHE A 54 -2.41 1.13 8.00
C PHE A 54 -3.49 2.20 8.15
N GLN A 55 -3.41 3.10 9.13
CA GLN A 55 -4.29 4.28 9.19
C GLN A 55 -4.04 5.21 7.98
N TRP A 56 -2.77 5.41 7.62
CA TRP A 56 -2.39 6.16 6.42
C TRP A 56 -2.77 5.42 5.13
N VAL A 57 -2.65 4.10 5.11
CA VAL A 57 -3.10 3.29 3.96
C VAL A 57 -4.61 3.41 3.76
N TRP A 58 -5.42 3.37 4.82
CA TRP A 58 -6.86 3.61 4.71
C TRP A 58 -7.18 4.98 4.12
N LEU A 59 -6.46 6.02 4.53
CA LEU A 59 -6.60 7.34 3.93
C LEU A 59 -6.26 7.30 2.43
N ALA A 60 -5.14 6.66 2.04
CA ALA A 60 -4.76 6.53 0.64
C ALA A 60 -5.79 5.73 -0.19
N VAL A 61 -6.36 4.65 0.38
CA VAL A 61 -7.42 3.84 -0.23
C VAL A 61 -8.68 4.65 -0.51
N LEU A 62 -8.97 5.68 0.27
CA LEU A 62 -10.11 6.57 -0.01
C LEU A 62 -9.73 7.70 -0.98
N VAL A 63 -8.56 8.32 -0.75
CA VAL A 63 -8.12 9.49 -1.52
C VAL A 63 -7.85 9.12 -2.98
N LEU A 64 -7.19 8.00 -3.26
CA LEU A 64 -6.81 7.59 -4.62
C LEU A 64 -8.00 7.44 -5.58
N PRO A 65 -9.07 6.67 -5.26
CA PRO A 65 -10.22 6.57 -6.15
C PRO A 65 -10.99 7.89 -6.27
N VAL A 66 -11.21 8.61 -5.17
CA VAL A 66 -11.94 9.89 -5.19
C VAL A 66 -11.23 10.92 -6.07
N SER A 67 -9.92 11.08 -5.88
CA SER A 67 -9.12 12.00 -6.70
C SER A 67 -8.94 11.50 -8.14
N GLY A 68 -8.82 10.19 -8.36
CA GLY A 68 -8.72 9.58 -9.69
C GLY A 68 -9.97 9.83 -10.53
N VAL A 69 -11.15 9.56 -9.95
CA VAL A 69 -12.46 9.84 -10.56
C VAL A 69 -12.63 11.34 -10.82
N GLY A 70 -12.28 12.18 -9.84
CA GLY A 70 -12.31 13.63 -9.99
C GLY A 70 -11.47 14.11 -11.18
N MET A 71 -10.26 13.59 -11.36
CA MET A 71 -9.40 13.91 -12.50
C MET A 71 -9.96 13.41 -13.83
N LEU A 72 -10.63 12.25 -13.85
CA LEU A 72 -11.30 11.72 -15.05
C LEU A 72 -12.41 12.66 -15.54
N HIS A 73 -13.25 13.16 -14.63
CA HIS A 73 -14.31 14.10 -14.99
C HIS A 73 -13.77 15.48 -15.40
N LEU A 74 -12.72 15.97 -14.73
CA LEU A 74 -12.14 17.28 -15.04
C LEU A 74 -11.39 17.33 -16.38
N ARG A 75 -10.83 16.21 -16.85
CA ARG A 75 -9.93 16.19 -18.01
C ARG A 75 -10.42 15.37 -19.20
N PHE A 76 -11.12 14.26 -18.95
CA PHE A 76 -11.48 13.31 -20.01
C PHE A 76 -12.99 13.31 -20.30
N ALA A 77 -13.82 14.01 -19.51
CA ALA A 77 -15.28 13.95 -19.61
C ALA A 77 -15.91 12.57 -19.28
N GLY A 78 -15.14 11.65 -18.66
CA GLY A 78 -15.65 10.37 -18.19
C GLY A 78 -14.64 9.24 -18.24
N PHE A 79 -15.12 8.02 -17.96
CA PHE A 79 -14.33 6.78 -18.03
C PHE A 79 -14.18 6.25 -19.46
N GLU A 80 -15.15 6.50 -20.34
CA GLU A 80 -15.19 5.95 -21.71
C GLU A 80 -14.10 6.51 -22.63
N THR A 81 -13.65 7.72 -22.34
CA THR A 81 -12.62 8.49 -23.06
C THR A 81 -11.26 8.40 -22.40
N ALA A 82 -11.15 7.66 -21.29
CA ALA A 82 -9.91 7.53 -20.54
C ALA A 82 -8.89 6.70 -21.37
N PRO A 83 -7.61 7.09 -21.41
CA PRO A 83 -6.58 6.27 -22.03
C PRO A 83 -6.49 4.88 -21.39
N ARG A 84 -6.11 3.84 -22.16
CA ARG A 84 -6.11 2.46 -21.66
C ARG A 84 -5.23 2.25 -20.44
N TYR A 85 -4.11 2.96 -20.34
CA TYR A 85 -3.24 2.90 -19.16
C TYR A 85 -3.97 3.30 -17.85
N VAL A 86 -5.01 4.15 -17.92
CA VAL A 86 -5.80 4.51 -16.74
C VAL A 86 -6.66 3.34 -16.27
N HIS A 87 -7.24 2.56 -17.21
CA HIS A 87 -7.95 1.33 -16.86
C HIS A 87 -7.01 0.29 -16.23
N ILE A 88 -5.76 0.20 -16.73
CA ILE A 88 -4.73 -0.65 -16.12
C ILE A 88 -4.42 -0.17 -14.70
N MET A 89 -4.25 1.14 -14.47
CA MET A 89 -4.02 1.70 -13.14
C MET A 89 -5.15 1.35 -12.17
N ILE A 90 -6.42 1.43 -12.60
CA ILE A 90 -7.58 1.03 -11.80
C ILE A 90 -7.53 -0.46 -11.47
N GLY A 91 -7.25 -1.32 -12.46
CA GLY A 91 -7.13 -2.76 -12.26
C GLY A 91 -6.03 -3.11 -11.25
N LEU A 92 -4.84 -2.51 -11.39
CA LEU A 92 -3.73 -2.71 -10.45
C LEU A 92 -4.10 -2.21 -9.04
N TYR A 93 -4.75 -1.05 -8.94
CA TYR A 93 -5.24 -0.53 -7.66
C TYR A 93 -6.20 -1.50 -6.96
N ILE A 94 -7.15 -2.10 -7.68
CA ILE A 94 -8.09 -3.08 -7.12
C ILE A 94 -7.35 -4.30 -6.58
N VAL A 95 -6.32 -4.79 -7.30
CA VAL A 95 -5.48 -5.89 -6.82
C VAL A 95 -4.73 -5.50 -5.54
N MET A 96 -4.12 -4.32 -5.52
CA MET A 96 -3.41 -3.79 -4.34
C MET A 96 -4.34 -3.66 -3.12
N LEU A 97 -5.57 -3.17 -3.35
CA LEU A 97 -6.62 -3.06 -2.33
C LEU A 97 -7.00 -4.45 -1.80
N ALA A 98 -7.25 -5.42 -2.67
CA ALA A 98 -7.59 -6.79 -2.25
C ALA A 98 -6.48 -7.42 -1.39
N LEU A 99 -5.21 -7.22 -1.75
CA LEU A 99 -4.07 -7.66 -0.95
C LEU A 99 -4.04 -6.95 0.41
N PHE A 100 -4.26 -5.64 0.44
CA PHE A 100 -4.32 -4.88 1.69
C PHE A 100 -5.45 -5.35 2.61
N LEU A 101 -6.67 -5.54 2.09
CA LEU A 101 -7.81 -6.02 2.86
C LEU A 101 -7.54 -7.43 3.42
N ARG A 102 -6.92 -8.32 2.63
CA ARG A 102 -6.49 -9.65 3.10
C ARG A 102 -5.50 -9.56 4.25
N ILE A 103 -4.51 -8.67 4.16
CA ILE A 103 -3.55 -8.45 5.25
C ILE A 103 -4.27 -7.92 6.49
N GLN A 104 -5.07 -6.87 6.33
CA GLN A 104 -5.75 -6.15 7.41
C GLN A 104 -6.71 -7.04 8.19
N PHE A 105 -7.56 -7.80 7.51
CA PHE A 105 -8.65 -8.54 8.14
C PHE A 105 -8.32 -9.98 8.49
N LEU A 106 -7.41 -10.63 7.74
CA LEU A 106 -7.08 -12.04 8.00
C LEU A 106 -5.76 -12.20 8.73
N GLN A 107 -4.70 -11.53 8.27
CA GLN A 107 -3.35 -11.83 8.75
C GLN A 107 -2.94 -11.00 9.98
N LEU A 108 -3.36 -9.73 10.06
CA LEU A 108 -3.00 -8.86 11.18
C LEU A 108 -3.62 -9.33 12.53
N PRO A 109 -4.88 -9.81 12.58
CA PRO A 109 -5.44 -10.37 13.81
C PRO A 109 -4.69 -11.62 14.28
N GLU A 110 -4.27 -12.50 13.36
CA GLU A 110 -3.47 -13.68 13.69
C GLU A 110 -2.13 -13.29 14.35
N LEU A 111 -1.42 -12.32 13.77
CA LEU A 111 -0.17 -11.80 14.35
C LEU A 111 -0.39 -11.25 15.77
N ARG A 112 -1.43 -10.44 15.97
CA ARG A 112 -1.73 -9.85 17.27
C ARG A 112 -2.09 -10.90 18.32
N ARG A 113 -2.85 -11.93 17.94
CA ARG A 113 -3.17 -13.06 18.83
C ARG A 113 -1.91 -13.83 19.23
N ALA A 114 -1.01 -14.11 18.27
CA ALA A 114 0.24 -14.80 18.56
C ALA A 114 1.14 -13.99 19.51
N ILE A 115 1.24 -12.68 19.32
CA ILE A 115 2.01 -11.78 20.22
C ILE A 115 1.38 -11.76 21.61
N ALA A 116 0.05 -11.62 21.71
CA ALA A 116 -0.65 -11.59 23.00
C ALA A 116 -0.49 -12.91 23.78
N ALA A 117 -0.46 -14.04 23.07
CA ALA A 117 -0.19 -15.36 23.65
C ALA A 117 1.31 -15.65 23.87
N GLN A 118 2.21 -14.69 23.58
CA GLN A 118 3.67 -14.86 23.59
C GLN A 118 4.17 -16.07 22.77
N ASN A 119 3.40 -16.49 21.76
CA ASN A 119 3.76 -17.56 20.86
C ASN A 119 4.61 -17.00 19.70
N TRP A 120 5.90 -16.81 19.98
CA TRP A 120 6.86 -16.21 19.05
C TRP A 120 7.04 -16.99 17.74
N PRO A 121 7.09 -18.34 17.73
CA PRO A 121 7.13 -19.10 16.48
C PRO A 121 5.94 -18.80 15.57
N ALA A 122 4.71 -18.89 16.10
CA ALA A 122 3.50 -18.59 15.32
C ALA A 122 3.45 -17.12 14.86
N GLY A 123 3.91 -16.19 15.70
CA GLY A 123 4.04 -14.77 15.34
C GLY A 123 5.01 -14.53 14.19
N GLY A 124 6.14 -15.24 14.17
CA GLY A 124 7.12 -15.21 13.08
C GLY A 124 6.55 -15.69 11.75
N GLU A 125 5.77 -16.78 11.77
CA GLU A 125 5.08 -17.30 10.59
C GLU A 125 4.03 -16.33 10.05
N ALA A 126 3.18 -15.79 10.94
CA ALA A 126 2.17 -14.80 10.58
C ALA A 126 2.81 -13.55 9.95
N LEU A 127 3.87 -13.02 10.57
CA LEU A 127 4.64 -11.91 10.00
C LEU A 127 5.25 -12.28 8.65
N GLY A 128 5.73 -13.51 8.48
CA GLY A 128 6.23 -14.04 7.22
C GLY A 128 5.20 -13.99 6.09
N ARG A 129 3.95 -14.38 6.37
CA ARG A 129 2.83 -14.31 5.41
C ARG A 129 2.47 -12.88 5.05
N ILE A 130 2.31 -12.00 6.05
CA ILE A 130 2.07 -10.56 5.85
C ILE A 130 3.14 -9.98 4.95
N ARG A 131 4.41 -10.27 5.27
CA ARG A 131 5.56 -9.83 4.50
C ARG A 131 5.44 -10.27 3.04
N LYS A 132 5.23 -11.55 2.74
CA LYS A 132 5.09 -11.98 1.34
C LYS A 132 4.03 -11.17 0.57
N LEU A 133 2.88 -10.90 1.19
CA LEU A 133 1.82 -10.09 0.57
C LEU A 133 2.22 -8.62 0.40
N VAL A 134 2.86 -8.00 1.40
CA VAL A 134 3.37 -6.63 1.30
C VAL A 134 4.41 -6.50 0.19
N GLY A 135 5.31 -7.47 0.03
CA GLY A 135 6.31 -7.49 -1.04
C GLY A 135 5.68 -7.55 -2.44
N ILE A 136 4.67 -8.41 -2.63
CA ILE A 136 3.90 -8.47 -3.88
C ILE A 136 3.18 -7.14 -4.12
N ASN A 137 2.54 -6.58 -3.09
CA ASN A 137 1.82 -5.33 -3.19
C ASN A 137 2.75 -4.15 -3.54
N LEU A 138 3.96 -4.14 -2.99
CA LEU A 138 5.00 -3.17 -3.32
C LEU A 138 5.40 -3.25 -4.81
N LEU A 139 5.65 -4.45 -5.34
CA LEU A 139 6.01 -4.62 -6.75
C LEU A 139 4.91 -4.09 -7.68
N ILE A 140 3.65 -4.40 -7.36
CA ILE A 140 2.50 -3.88 -8.10
C ILE A 140 2.42 -2.36 -7.99
N GLY A 141 2.62 -1.80 -6.80
CA GLY A 141 2.63 -0.35 -6.58
C GLY A 141 3.73 0.37 -7.36
N MET A 142 4.95 -0.19 -7.39
CA MET A 142 6.06 0.34 -8.18
C MET A 142 5.75 0.31 -9.68
N LEU A 143 5.18 -0.79 -10.18
CA LEU A 143 4.74 -0.91 -11.57
C LEU A 143 3.64 0.12 -11.89
N LEU A 144 2.66 0.29 -11.01
CA LEU A 144 1.58 1.27 -11.17
C LEU A 144 2.15 2.69 -11.26
N MET A 145 3.08 3.06 -10.37
CA MET A 145 3.75 4.36 -10.41
C MET A 145 4.55 4.55 -11.71
N ALA A 146 5.24 3.52 -12.20
CA ALA A 146 5.95 3.57 -13.47
C ALA A 146 5.01 3.79 -14.67
N ILE A 147 3.87 3.10 -14.73
CA ILE A 147 2.85 3.29 -15.76
C ILE A 147 2.28 4.71 -15.72
N ALA A 148 1.97 5.21 -14.52
CA ALA A 148 1.44 6.56 -14.32
C ALA A 148 2.44 7.64 -14.76
N ALA A 149 3.74 7.42 -14.56
CA ALA A 149 4.80 8.32 -14.99
C ALA A 149 5.06 8.26 -16.50
N ALA A 150 5.11 7.05 -17.07
CA ALA A 150 5.42 6.82 -18.47
C ALA A 150 4.28 7.23 -19.43
N ARG A 151 3.02 7.18 -18.97
CA ARG A 151 1.80 7.49 -19.75
C ARG A 151 1.84 6.86 -21.14
N PRO A 152 1.94 5.52 -21.22
CA PRO A 152 2.13 4.86 -22.50
C PRO A 152 0.94 5.11 -23.44
N LEU A 153 1.21 5.13 -24.74
CA LEU A 153 0.27 5.53 -25.79
C LEU A 153 -0.69 4.41 -26.25
N PHE A 154 -0.56 3.20 -25.68
CA PHE A 154 -1.33 2.02 -26.09
C PHE A 154 -2.72 1.93 -25.44
#